data_AF-A3ZXU5-F1
#
_entry.id   AF-A3ZXU5-F1
#
_cell.length_a   1.000
_cell.length_b   1.000
_cell.length_c   1.000
_cell.angle_alpha   90.00
_cell.angle_beta   90.00
_cell.angle_gamma   90.00
#
_symmetry.space_group_name_H-M   'P 1'
#
loop_
_entity.id
_entity.type
_entity.pdbx_description
1 polymer ?
#
loop_
_entity_poly.entity_id
_entity_poly.type
_entity_poly.pdbx_seq_one_letter_code
_entity_poly.pdbx_strand_id
1 'polypeptide(L)'
;MVRKALVAMESYRLAQYAVPISCYICGGDNNYDVELCRHCSAPMALSHQANSQGIEPGMIAVLGTAAAGKTVYLGMLLDMLTRRNNRVQVLARGAFSITLQQRTMAALAATAFPEKTPNEPDRWNWVHCQAKLPSQKRPIELIMPDMAGEAILEEVDHPHSYPAIHSFLKKCAGVLLLIDTERIEDGSQEQNYFMMKLITYLSEQSQKKRRGKCVRPMAIVFSKADQCDPCFANPDRYARDRTPNLWQQIGERFETVGFFASSVTGACTQKMDHGSRVNIPLRIEPRGIVEPFEWLIRKV
;
A
#
# COMPACT_ATOMS: atom_id res chain seq x y z
N MET A 1 -54.96 -19.00 -23.83
CA MET A 1 -53.48 -19.11 -23.69
C MET A 1 -53.07 -18.40 -22.41
N VAL A 2 -52.73 -19.14 -21.35
CA VAL A 2 -52.28 -18.56 -20.07
C VAL A 2 -50.75 -18.63 -20.05
N ARG A 3 -50.09 -17.47 -20.10
CA ARG A 3 -48.64 -17.36 -19.89
C ARG A 3 -48.36 -17.71 -18.43
N LYS A 4 -47.75 -18.88 -18.18
CA LYS A 4 -47.20 -19.23 -16.87
C LYS A 4 -46.07 -18.26 -16.53
N ALA A 5 -46.36 -17.26 -15.70
CA ALA A 5 -45.34 -16.47 -15.03
C ALA A 5 -44.68 -17.36 -13.98
N LEU A 6 -43.45 -17.79 -14.25
CA LEU A 6 -42.57 -18.40 -13.24
C LEU A 6 -42.17 -17.27 -12.28
N VAL A 7 -42.91 -17.14 -11.18
CA VAL A 7 -42.49 -16.29 -10.05
C VAL A 7 -41.31 -17.00 -9.41
N ALA A 8 -40.11 -16.41 -9.52
CA ALA A 8 -38.94 -16.91 -8.81
C ALA A 8 -39.23 -16.90 -7.31
N MET A 9 -39.17 -18.07 -6.66
CA MET A 9 -39.49 -18.18 -5.23
C MET A 9 -38.54 -17.31 -4.39
N GLU A 10 -39.11 -16.43 -3.56
CA GLU A 10 -38.38 -15.58 -2.60
C GLU A 10 -37.51 -16.40 -1.63
N SER A 11 -37.81 -17.68 -1.43
CA SER A 11 -37.01 -18.60 -0.62
C SER A 11 -35.57 -18.75 -1.11
N TYR A 12 -35.31 -18.62 -2.42
CA TYR A 12 -33.95 -18.69 -2.95
C TYR A 12 -33.14 -17.42 -2.64
N ARG A 13 -33.80 -16.25 -2.59
CA ARG A 13 -33.16 -15.01 -2.13
C ARG A 13 -32.84 -15.07 -0.63
N LEU A 14 -33.75 -15.59 0.18
CA LEU A 14 -33.52 -15.80 1.62
C LEU A 14 -32.39 -16.81 1.89
N ALA A 15 -32.25 -17.85 1.06
CA ALA A 15 -31.13 -18.79 1.16
C ALA A 15 -29.78 -18.15 0.82
N GLN A 16 -29.73 -17.20 -0.14
CA GLN A 16 -28.50 -16.45 -0.43
C GLN A 16 -28.07 -15.55 0.73
N TYR A 17 -29.02 -15.05 1.53
CA TYR A 17 -28.73 -14.32 2.77
C TYR A 17 -28.24 -15.21 3.91
N ALA A 18 -28.48 -16.52 3.84
CA ALA A 18 -28.08 -17.45 4.89
C ALA A 18 -26.61 -17.90 4.80
N VAL A 19 -25.96 -17.73 3.64
CA VAL A 19 -24.56 -18.14 3.47
C VAL A 19 -23.64 -16.98 3.89
N PRO A 20 -22.89 -17.10 4.99
CA PRO A 20 -21.97 -16.07 5.42
C PRO A 20 -20.84 -15.91 4.39
N ILE A 21 -20.38 -14.68 4.21
CA ILE A 21 -19.18 -14.35 3.42
C ILE A 21 -18.04 -14.03 4.38
N SER A 22 -16.93 -14.74 4.22
CA SER A 22 -15.72 -14.47 5.00
C SER A 22 -15.02 -13.19 4.51
N CYS A 23 -14.57 -12.37 5.45
CA CYS A 23 -13.79 -11.16 5.16
C CYS A 23 -12.44 -11.54 4.53
N TYR A 24 -12.11 -10.97 3.37
CA TYR A 24 -10.85 -11.27 2.68
C TYR A 24 -9.63 -10.88 3.54
N ILE A 25 -9.76 -9.80 4.32
CA ILE A 25 -8.69 -9.27 5.16
C ILE A 25 -8.54 -10.09 6.45
N CYS A 26 -9.54 -10.17 7.32
CA CYS A 26 -9.40 -10.84 8.62
C CYS A 26 -9.91 -12.28 8.67
N GLY A 27 -10.68 -12.74 7.69
CA GLY A 27 -11.32 -14.07 7.68
C GLY A 27 -12.60 -14.19 8.50
N GLY A 28 -13.04 -13.11 9.18
CA GLY A 28 -14.26 -13.14 9.99
C GLY A 28 -15.52 -13.25 9.13
N ASP A 29 -16.52 -13.98 9.61
CA ASP A 29 -17.78 -14.20 8.91
C ASP A 29 -18.68 -12.96 8.95
N ASN A 30 -19.30 -12.67 7.82
CA ASN A 30 -20.14 -11.49 7.64
C ASN A 30 -21.40 -11.85 6.87
N ASN A 31 -22.47 -11.10 7.10
CA ASN A 31 -23.68 -11.20 6.30
C ASN A 31 -23.40 -10.72 4.88
N TYR A 32 -24.15 -11.20 3.89
CA TYR A 32 -23.96 -10.81 2.49
C TYR A 32 -24.12 -9.29 2.24
N ASP A 33 -25.00 -8.62 2.99
CA ASP A 33 -25.34 -7.20 2.76
C ASP A 33 -24.47 -6.19 3.52
N VAL A 34 -23.54 -6.63 4.36
CA VAL A 34 -22.73 -5.67 5.12
C VAL A 34 -21.70 -5.01 4.21
N GLU A 35 -21.63 -3.68 4.24
CA GLU A 35 -20.65 -2.93 3.45
C GLU A 35 -19.23 -3.04 4.03
N LEU A 36 -19.13 -3.16 5.36
CA LEU A 36 -17.89 -3.24 6.11
C LEU A 36 -17.87 -4.51 6.96
N CYS A 37 -16.68 -5.08 7.10
CA CYS A 37 -16.45 -6.22 7.97
C CYS A 37 -16.68 -5.84 9.43
N ARG A 38 -17.53 -6.59 10.14
CA ARG A 38 -17.83 -6.34 11.57
C ARG A 38 -16.63 -6.53 12.52
N HIS A 39 -15.56 -7.16 12.05
CA HIS A 39 -14.39 -7.48 12.87
C HIS A 39 -13.20 -6.57 12.66
N CYS A 40 -13.02 -6.04 11.43
CA CYS A 40 -11.84 -5.24 11.10
C CYS A 40 -12.17 -3.94 10.33
N SER A 41 -13.45 -3.68 10.04
CA SER A 41 -13.90 -2.52 9.28
C SER A 41 -13.38 -2.42 7.85
N ALA A 42 -12.74 -3.48 7.32
CA ALA A 42 -12.37 -3.54 5.91
C ALA A 42 -13.60 -3.65 5.01
N PRO A 43 -13.60 -3.05 3.82
CA PRO A 43 -14.74 -3.08 2.91
C PRO A 43 -15.01 -4.51 2.40
N MET A 44 -16.25 -4.97 2.58
CA MET A 44 -16.68 -6.30 2.13
C MET A 44 -16.75 -6.41 0.62
N ALA A 45 -16.77 -5.29 -0.10
CA ALA A 45 -16.62 -5.26 -1.56
C ALA A 45 -15.39 -6.05 -2.05
N LEU A 46 -14.30 -6.08 -1.28
CA LEU A 46 -13.11 -6.88 -1.58
C LEU A 46 -13.40 -8.40 -1.50
N SER A 47 -14.11 -8.83 -0.46
CA SER A 47 -14.56 -10.23 -0.32
C SER A 47 -15.50 -10.64 -1.44
N HIS A 48 -16.49 -9.82 -1.76
CA HIS A 48 -17.43 -10.10 -2.85
C HIS A 48 -16.70 -10.22 -4.18
N GLN A 49 -15.74 -9.34 -4.45
CA GLN A 49 -14.98 -9.39 -5.69
C GLN A 49 -14.11 -10.65 -5.78
N ALA A 50 -13.36 -10.98 -4.72
CA ALA A 50 -12.54 -12.19 -4.69
C ALA A 50 -13.39 -13.47 -4.90
N ASN A 51 -14.51 -13.57 -4.18
CA ASN A 51 -15.41 -14.73 -4.27
C ASN A 51 -16.11 -14.84 -5.63
N SER A 52 -16.61 -13.72 -6.18
CA SER A 52 -17.32 -13.73 -7.47
C SER A 52 -16.42 -14.10 -8.64
N GLN A 53 -15.13 -13.76 -8.57
CA GLN A 53 -14.15 -14.04 -9.62
C GLN A 53 -13.46 -15.40 -9.43
N GLY A 54 -13.54 -15.99 -8.24
CA GLY A 54 -12.77 -17.20 -7.89
C GLY A 54 -11.26 -16.95 -7.97
N ILE A 55 -10.82 -15.72 -7.71
CA ILE A 55 -9.42 -15.32 -7.70
C ILE A 55 -9.07 -14.88 -6.28
N GLU A 56 -7.86 -15.22 -5.82
CA GLU A 56 -7.29 -14.74 -4.57
C GLU A 56 -6.30 -13.61 -4.87
N PRO A 57 -6.68 -12.32 -4.72
CA PRO A 57 -5.77 -11.21 -4.90
C PRO A 57 -4.56 -11.26 -3.96
N GLY A 58 -3.37 -11.08 -4.51
CA GLY A 58 -2.16 -10.85 -3.72
C GLY A 58 -2.27 -9.55 -2.93
N MET A 59 -1.75 -9.53 -1.71
CA MET A 59 -1.74 -8.32 -0.88
C MET A 59 -0.34 -7.70 -0.85
N ILE A 60 -0.22 -6.42 -1.17
CA ILE A 60 1.05 -5.69 -1.11
C ILE A 60 0.91 -4.55 -0.12
N ALA A 61 1.75 -4.55 0.92
CA ALA A 61 1.71 -3.52 1.94
C ALA A 61 2.53 -2.30 1.51
N VAL A 62 1.95 -1.11 1.60
CA VAL A 62 2.67 0.16 1.43
C VAL A 62 2.76 0.84 2.79
N LEU A 63 3.98 0.90 3.34
CA LEU A 63 4.25 1.27 4.72
C LEU A 63 5.22 2.44 4.78
N GLY A 64 5.26 3.13 5.91
CA GLY A 64 6.08 4.33 6.10
C GLY A 64 5.49 5.24 7.17
N THR A 65 6.32 6.11 7.74
CA THR A 65 5.91 7.09 8.75
C THR A 65 4.79 8.00 8.24
N ALA A 66 4.15 8.73 9.16
CA ALA A 66 3.31 9.87 8.77
C ALA A 66 4.12 10.84 7.89
N ALA A 67 3.50 11.35 6.84
CA ALA A 67 4.13 12.22 5.83
C ALA A 67 5.28 11.63 5.00
N ALA A 68 5.55 10.32 5.06
CA ALA A 68 6.55 9.66 4.19
C ALA A 68 6.19 9.65 2.69
N GLY A 69 5.02 10.16 2.30
CA GLY A 69 4.59 10.25 0.90
C GLY A 69 3.83 9.04 0.37
N LYS A 70 3.28 8.16 1.21
CA LYS A 70 2.54 6.94 0.81
C LYS A 70 1.40 7.22 -0.19
N THR A 71 0.46 8.09 0.18
CA THR A 71 -0.69 8.47 -0.66
C THR A 71 -0.27 9.07 -1.99
N VAL A 72 0.74 9.94 -1.96
CA VAL A 72 1.27 10.63 -3.15
C VAL A 72 1.98 9.64 -4.06
N TYR A 73 2.79 8.74 -3.50
CA TYR A 73 3.47 7.67 -4.22
C TYR A 73 2.46 6.73 -4.88
N LEU A 74 1.46 6.23 -4.14
CA LEU A 74 0.44 5.34 -4.68
C LEU A 74 -0.41 6.00 -5.76
N GLY A 75 -0.86 7.24 -5.55
CA GLY A 75 -1.62 7.98 -6.56
C GLY A 75 -0.80 8.23 -7.84
N MET A 76 0.48 8.59 -7.70
CA MET A 76 1.38 8.76 -8.85
C MET A 76 1.69 7.43 -9.54
N LEU A 77 1.89 6.35 -8.79
CA LEU A 77 2.10 5.01 -9.34
C LEU A 77 0.91 4.59 -10.21
N LEU A 78 -0.32 4.78 -9.72
CA LEU A 78 -1.53 4.47 -10.49
C LEU A 78 -1.65 5.34 -11.74
N ASP A 79 -1.34 6.64 -11.64
CA ASP A 79 -1.34 7.53 -12.81
C ASP A 79 -0.33 7.09 -13.89
N MET A 80 0.91 6.81 -13.49
CA MET A 80 1.95 6.39 -14.42
C MET A 80 1.64 5.03 -15.07
N LEU A 81 1.08 4.08 -14.31
CA LEU A 81 0.79 2.75 -14.83
C LEU A 81 -0.46 2.69 -15.72
N THR A 82 -1.42 3.60 -15.52
CA THR A 82 -2.61 3.70 -16.39
C THR A 82 -2.30 4.31 -17.76
N ARG A 83 -1.27 5.17 -17.87
CA ARG A 83 -0.84 5.82 -19.13
C ARG A 83 -0.05 4.91 -20.10
N ARG A 84 -0.10 3.58 -19.91
CA ARG A 84 0.64 2.54 -20.65
C ARG A 84 2.17 2.66 -20.52
N ASN A 85 2.71 2.00 -19.51
CA ASN A 85 4.12 1.66 -19.46
C ASN A 85 4.35 0.30 -20.15
N ASN A 86 5.31 0.21 -21.06
CA ASN A 86 5.62 -1.05 -21.78
C ASN A 86 6.15 -2.16 -20.84
N ARG A 87 6.57 -1.81 -19.61
CA ARG A 87 7.16 -2.75 -18.65
C ARG A 87 6.14 -3.41 -17.73
N VAL A 88 5.12 -2.68 -17.31
CA VAL A 88 4.04 -3.17 -16.43
C VAL A 88 2.76 -2.47 -16.84
N GLN A 89 1.74 -3.25 -17.16
CA GLN A 89 0.41 -2.73 -17.42
C GLN A 89 -0.45 -2.94 -16.17
N VAL A 90 -1.00 -1.87 -15.60
CA VAL A 90 -1.96 -1.98 -14.49
C VAL A 90 -3.32 -1.50 -14.93
N LEU A 91 -4.34 -2.29 -14.59
CA LEU A 91 -5.74 -1.95 -14.74
C LEU A 91 -6.34 -1.77 -13.36
N ALA A 92 -6.72 -0.55 -13.01
CA ALA A 92 -7.46 -0.28 -11.78
C ALA A 92 -8.80 -1.04 -11.80
N ARG A 93 -9.09 -1.77 -10.72
CA ARG A 93 -10.33 -2.51 -10.51
C ARG A 93 -11.09 -1.81 -9.37
N GLY A 94 -12.30 -1.33 -9.66
CA GLY A 94 -13.15 -0.70 -8.65
C GLY A 94 -12.92 0.80 -8.45
N ALA A 95 -13.90 1.43 -7.81
CA ALA A 95 -13.96 2.88 -7.64
C ALA A 95 -12.87 3.44 -6.71
N PHE A 96 -12.45 2.68 -5.69
CA PHE A 96 -11.47 3.13 -4.68
C PHE A 96 -10.11 3.50 -5.29
N SER A 97 -9.60 2.69 -6.22
CA SER A 97 -8.35 2.93 -6.94
C SER A 97 -8.41 4.21 -7.78
N ILE A 98 -9.55 4.46 -8.43
CA ILE A 98 -9.78 5.63 -9.27
C ILE A 98 -9.84 6.90 -8.39
N THR A 99 -10.54 6.83 -7.26
CA THR A 99 -10.64 7.94 -6.31
C THR A 99 -9.28 8.38 -5.79
N LEU A 100 -8.40 7.44 -5.42
CA LEU A 100 -7.05 7.76 -4.96
C LEU A 100 -6.24 8.47 -6.07
N GLN A 101 -6.22 7.92 -7.28
CA GLN A 101 -5.52 8.53 -8.41
C GLN A 101 -6.04 9.94 -8.69
N GLN A 102 -7.37 10.11 -8.80
CA GLN A 102 -8.01 11.40 -9.10
C GLN A 102 -7.71 12.44 -8.02
N ARG A 103 -7.85 12.08 -6.73
CA ARG A 103 -7.56 13.00 -5.61
C ARG A 103 -6.10 13.42 -5.61
N THR A 104 -5.18 12.48 -5.81
CA THR A 104 -3.75 12.81 -5.85
C THR A 104 -3.42 13.72 -7.02
N MET A 105 -3.90 13.41 -8.23
CA MET A 105 -3.62 14.24 -9.40
C MET A 105 -4.27 15.63 -9.30
N ALA A 106 -5.49 15.72 -8.76
CA ALA A 106 -6.18 16.99 -8.55
C ALA A 106 -5.43 17.88 -7.55
N ALA A 107 -4.98 17.33 -6.41
CA ALA A 107 -4.21 18.06 -5.42
C ALA A 107 -2.88 18.57 -6.03
N LEU A 108 -2.13 17.70 -6.70
CA LEU A 108 -0.85 18.07 -7.31
C LEU A 108 -1.01 19.12 -8.41
N ALA A 109 -2.06 19.02 -9.22
CA ALA A 109 -2.41 20.05 -10.23
C ALA A 109 -2.78 21.40 -9.59
N ALA A 110 -3.37 21.37 -8.39
CA ALA A 110 -3.66 22.54 -7.57
C ALA A 110 -2.45 23.03 -6.74
N THR A 111 -1.22 22.56 -7.03
CA THR A 111 0.00 22.87 -6.27
C THR A 111 -0.11 22.57 -4.78
N ALA A 112 -0.81 21.49 -4.42
CA ALA A 112 -0.99 21.03 -3.06
C ALA A 112 -0.68 19.53 -2.95
N PHE A 113 -0.41 19.07 -1.73
CA PHE A 113 -0.41 17.63 -1.46
C PHE A 113 -1.81 17.18 -1.02
N PRO A 114 -2.17 15.91 -1.24
CA PRO A 114 -3.42 15.35 -0.72
C PRO A 114 -3.51 15.48 0.80
N GLU A 115 -4.74 15.55 1.29
CA GLU A 115 -5.02 15.52 2.73
C GLU A 115 -4.42 14.27 3.39
N LYS A 116 -4.13 14.39 4.69
CA LYS A 116 -3.62 13.29 5.50
C LYS A 116 -4.59 12.10 5.46
N THR A 117 -4.04 10.90 5.24
CA THR A 117 -4.80 9.65 5.30
C THR A 117 -5.46 9.49 6.68
N PRO A 118 -6.78 9.20 6.72
CA PRO A 118 -7.48 8.99 7.99
C PRO A 118 -6.98 7.72 8.69
N ASN A 119 -7.09 7.66 10.02
CA ASN A 119 -6.66 6.49 10.79
C ASN A 119 -7.64 5.32 10.66
N GLU A 120 -8.91 5.58 10.36
CA GLU A 120 -9.95 4.56 10.36
C GLU A 120 -9.92 3.68 9.08
N PRO A 121 -9.87 2.34 9.18
CA PRO A 121 -9.74 1.43 8.03
C PRO A 121 -10.84 1.52 6.97
N ASP A 122 -12.05 1.89 7.37
CA ASP A 122 -13.21 2.08 6.49
C ASP A 122 -13.07 3.33 5.59
N ARG A 123 -12.19 4.26 5.97
CA ARG A 123 -11.93 5.50 5.23
C ARG A 123 -10.66 5.45 4.38
N TRP A 124 -9.93 4.33 4.41
CA TRP A 124 -8.75 4.15 3.57
C TRP A 124 -9.11 3.95 2.10
N ASN A 125 -8.18 4.32 1.23
CA ASN A 125 -8.27 3.95 -0.17
C ASN A 125 -7.74 2.53 -0.34
N TRP A 126 -8.64 1.57 -0.54
CA TRP A 126 -8.29 0.18 -0.83
C TRP A 126 -8.03 0.02 -2.33
N VAL A 127 -6.77 0.22 -2.74
CA VAL A 127 -6.41 0.08 -4.15
C VAL A 127 -6.52 -1.39 -4.54
N HIS A 128 -7.43 -1.69 -5.46
CA HIS A 128 -7.52 -2.97 -6.13
C HIS A 128 -7.13 -2.77 -7.60
N CYS A 129 -6.16 -3.54 -8.07
CA CYS A 129 -5.71 -3.47 -9.44
C CYS A 129 -5.20 -4.79 -9.97
N GLN A 130 -5.27 -4.94 -11.28
CA GLN A 130 -4.74 -6.08 -12.01
C GLN A 130 -3.43 -5.67 -12.68
N ALA A 131 -2.32 -6.30 -12.30
CA ALA A 131 -1.01 -6.05 -12.87
C ALA A 131 -0.62 -7.14 -13.88
N LYS A 132 -0.15 -6.74 -15.06
CA LYS A 132 0.33 -7.65 -16.10
C LYS A 132 1.79 -7.35 -16.40
N LEU A 133 2.65 -8.32 -16.11
CA LEU A 133 4.06 -8.31 -16.50
C LEU A 133 4.21 -8.93 -17.91
N PRO A 134 5.10 -8.42 -18.77
CA PRO A 134 5.38 -9.00 -20.09
C PRO A 134 5.83 -10.47 -20.02
N SER A 135 6.54 -10.84 -18.95
CA SER A 135 7.03 -12.20 -18.72
C SER A 135 5.97 -13.17 -18.19
N GLN A 136 4.77 -12.69 -17.81
CA GLN A 136 3.72 -13.51 -17.24
C GLN A 136 2.50 -13.59 -18.16
N LYS A 137 2.01 -14.82 -18.38
CA LYS A 137 0.83 -15.06 -19.22
C LYS A 137 -0.46 -14.59 -18.55
N ARG A 138 -0.56 -14.77 -17.23
CA ARG A 138 -1.74 -14.41 -16.44
C ARG A 138 -1.44 -13.13 -15.67
N PRO A 139 -2.38 -12.17 -15.67
CA PRO A 139 -2.26 -11.02 -14.80
C PRO A 139 -2.41 -11.42 -13.33
N ILE A 140 -1.81 -10.63 -12.45
CA ILE A 140 -1.88 -10.77 -10.99
C ILE A 140 -2.91 -9.76 -10.47
N GLU A 141 -3.90 -10.22 -9.73
CA GLU A 141 -4.80 -9.34 -8.97
C GLU A 141 -4.11 -8.91 -7.67
N LEU A 142 -4.16 -7.62 -7.34
CA LEU A 142 -3.44 -7.03 -6.21
C LEU A 142 -4.35 -6.12 -5.39
N ILE A 143 -4.19 -6.17 -4.07
CA ILE A 143 -4.79 -5.24 -3.09
C ILE A 143 -3.68 -4.49 -2.35
N MET A 144 -3.77 -3.17 -2.32
CA MET A 144 -2.84 -2.23 -1.68
C MET A 144 -3.62 -1.14 -0.91
N PRO A 145 -3.82 -1.27 0.40
CA PRO A 145 -4.45 -0.21 1.19
C PRO A 145 -3.50 0.97 1.38
N ASP A 146 -4.00 2.19 1.17
CA ASP A 146 -3.35 3.42 1.62
C ASP A 146 -3.64 3.62 3.11
N MET A 147 -2.78 3.07 3.96
CA MET A 147 -2.93 3.09 5.42
C MET A 147 -2.26 4.33 6.02
N ALA A 148 -2.86 4.91 7.07
CA ALA A 148 -2.22 5.99 7.82
C ALA A 148 -0.94 5.51 8.50
N GLY A 149 0.08 6.39 8.51
CA GLY A 149 1.35 6.08 9.18
C GLY A 149 1.19 5.95 10.69
N GLU A 150 0.34 6.80 11.29
CA GLU A 150 0.05 6.75 12.73
C GLU A 150 -0.68 5.47 13.14
N ALA A 151 -1.66 5.02 12.35
CA ALA A 151 -2.37 3.77 12.63
C ALA A 151 -1.43 2.55 12.58
N ILE A 152 -0.47 2.53 11.63
CA ILE A 152 0.57 1.48 11.57
C ILE A 152 1.45 1.53 12.82
N LEU A 153 1.90 2.72 13.22
CA LEU A 153 2.72 2.89 14.42
C LEU A 153 1.99 2.41 15.68
N GLU A 154 0.73 2.80 15.83
CA GLU A 154 -0.10 2.39 16.97
C GLU A 154 -0.30 0.87 17.01
N GLU A 155 -0.54 0.21 15.87
CA GLU A 155 -0.60 -1.26 15.79
C GLU A 155 0.74 -1.93 16.11
N VAL A 156 1.86 -1.34 15.70
CA VAL A 156 3.20 -1.88 16.00
C VAL A 156 3.54 -1.75 17.48
N ASP A 157 3.15 -0.65 18.11
CA ASP A 157 3.36 -0.42 19.55
C ASP A 157 2.36 -1.21 20.42
N HIS A 158 1.15 -1.40 19.91
CA HIS A 158 0.06 -2.10 20.58
C HIS A 158 -0.58 -3.10 19.60
N PRO A 159 -0.06 -4.34 19.52
CA PRO A 159 -0.60 -5.36 18.63
C PRO A 159 -2.10 -5.57 18.85
N HIS A 160 -2.84 -5.68 17.75
CA HIS A 160 -4.30 -5.82 17.69
C HIS A 160 -5.12 -4.54 17.93
N SER A 161 -4.49 -3.37 18.07
CA SER A 161 -5.22 -2.07 18.07
C SER A 161 -5.98 -1.85 16.76
N TYR A 162 -5.42 -2.30 15.63
CA TYR A 162 -6.09 -2.28 14.33
C TYR A 162 -6.12 -3.69 13.72
N PRO A 163 -7.20 -4.47 13.97
CA PRO A 163 -7.33 -5.84 13.45
C PRO A 163 -7.17 -5.95 11.94
N ALA A 164 -7.56 -4.92 11.17
CA ALA A 164 -7.33 -4.85 9.74
C ALA A 164 -5.85 -4.82 9.39
N ILE A 165 -5.05 -3.96 10.04
CA ILE A 165 -3.60 -3.84 9.80
C ILE A 165 -2.93 -5.15 10.16
N HIS A 166 -3.20 -5.68 11.36
CA HIS A 166 -2.63 -6.94 11.81
C HIS A 166 -2.87 -8.07 10.80
N SER A 167 -4.14 -8.29 10.44
CA SER A 167 -4.55 -9.36 9.53
C SER A 167 -3.97 -9.17 8.14
N PHE A 168 -3.94 -7.93 7.64
CA PHE A 168 -3.38 -7.58 6.35
C PHE A 168 -1.86 -7.81 6.30
N LEU A 169 -1.10 -7.32 7.28
CA LEU A 169 0.35 -7.49 7.35
C LEU A 169 0.77 -8.94 7.55
N LYS A 170 -0.07 -9.75 8.20
CA LYS A 170 0.13 -11.19 8.31
C LYS A 170 -0.02 -11.89 6.95
N LYS A 171 -0.99 -11.47 6.14
CA LYS A 171 -1.30 -12.07 4.82
C LYS A 171 -0.51 -11.49 3.65
N CYS A 172 0.09 -10.31 3.79
CA CYS A 172 0.74 -9.66 2.65
C CYS A 172 1.87 -10.50 2.06
N ALA A 173 1.96 -10.48 0.73
CA ALA A 173 2.91 -11.23 -0.06
C ALA A 173 4.20 -10.43 -0.33
N GLY A 174 4.14 -9.11 -0.23
CA GLY A 174 5.28 -8.21 -0.43
C GLY A 174 5.09 -6.88 0.31
N VAL A 175 6.18 -6.14 0.50
CA VAL A 175 6.18 -4.86 1.22
C VAL A 175 6.92 -3.79 0.39
N LEU A 176 6.28 -2.64 0.20
CA LEU A 176 6.89 -1.37 -0.18
C LEU A 176 7.04 -0.52 1.08
N LEU A 177 8.27 -0.27 1.53
CA LEU A 177 8.56 0.51 2.73
C LEU A 177 9.13 1.87 2.35
N LEU A 178 8.34 2.92 2.49
CA LEU A 178 8.72 4.30 2.20
C LEU A 178 9.42 4.95 3.40
N ILE A 179 10.55 5.57 3.11
CA ILE A 179 11.45 6.19 4.07
C ILE A 179 11.74 7.61 3.60
N ASP A 180 11.30 8.61 4.37
CA ASP A 180 11.48 10.02 4.04
C ASP A 180 12.98 10.39 4.12
N THR A 181 13.60 10.75 2.99
CA THR A 181 15.02 11.11 2.97
C THR A 181 15.31 12.42 3.67
N GLU A 182 14.39 13.38 3.64
CA GLU A 182 14.59 14.67 4.31
C GLU A 182 14.78 14.43 5.81
N ARG A 183 13.96 13.56 6.41
CA ARG A 183 14.07 13.18 7.82
C ARG A 183 15.36 12.44 8.16
N ILE A 184 15.92 11.68 7.22
CA ILE A 184 17.24 11.03 7.40
C ILE A 184 18.34 12.08 7.43
N GLU A 185 18.34 13.01 6.47
CA GLU A 185 19.35 14.06 6.38
C GLU A 185 19.27 15.02 7.59
N ASP A 186 18.07 15.26 8.12
CA ASP A 186 17.86 16.01 9.37
C ASP A 186 18.31 15.25 10.64
N GLY A 187 18.74 13.98 10.51
CA GLY A 187 19.19 13.16 11.62
C GLY A 187 18.08 12.66 12.54
N SER A 188 16.83 12.67 12.08
CA SER A 188 15.66 12.25 12.87
C SER A 188 15.75 10.77 13.27
N GLN A 189 15.90 10.53 14.56
CA GLN A 189 15.94 9.16 15.10
C GLN A 189 14.55 8.50 15.15
N GLU A 190 13.47 9.31 15.20
CA GLU A 190 12.10 8.81 15.29
C GLU A 190 11.76 7.88 14.12
N GLN A 191 12.13 8.29 12.90
CA GLN A 191 11.93 7.47 11.71
C GLN A 191 12.72 6.15 11.79
N ASN A 192 13.99 6.20 12.19
CA ASN A 192 14.81 5.00 12.33
C ASN A 192 14.21 4.03 13.35
N TYR A 193 13.78 4.53 14.52
CA TYR A 193 13.13 3.70 15.54
C TYR A 193 11.84 3.07 15.03
N PHE A 194 10.97 3.85 14.40
CA PHE A 194 9.74 3.32 13.82
C PHE A 194 10.01 2.25 12.76
N MET A 195 10.97 2.48 11.86
CA MET A 195 11.36 1.50 10.84
C MET A 195 11.87 0.20 11.48
N MET A 196 12.73 0.29 12.50
CA MET A 196 13.25 -0.89 13.21
C MET A 196 12.14 -1.68 13.92
N LYS A 197 11.21 -0.99 14.59
CA LYS A 197 10.02 -1.64 15.20
C LYS A 197 9.18 -2.35 14.13
N LEU A 198 8.90 -1.66 13.01
CA LEU A 198 8.08 -2.20 11.94
C LEU A 198 8.73 -3.44 11.28
N ILE A 199 10.03 -3.41 11.00
CA ILE A 199 10.78 -4.54 10.44
C ILE A 199 10.76 -5.73 11.40
N THR A 200 10.92 -5.47 12.69
CA THR A 200 10.83 -6.50 13.73
C THR A 200 9.44 -7.14 13.72
N TYR A 201 8.39 -6.32 13.79
CA TYR A 201 7.00 -6.76 13.73
C TYR A 201 6.71 -7.59 12.46
N LEU A 202 7.09 -7.10 11.28
CA LEU A 202 6.89 -7.84 10.02
C LEU A 202 7.63 -9.18 9.98
N SER A 203 8.85 -9.23 10.54
CA SER A 203 9.63 -10.47 10.59
C SER A 203 9.04 -11.52 11.55
N GLU A 204 8.35 -11.08 12.60
CA GLU A 204 7.65 -11.93 13.56
C GLU A 204 6.34 -12.47 13.00
N GLN A 205 5.60 -11.65 12.26
CA GLN A 205 4.33 -12.05 11.61
C GLN A 205 4.53 -13.03 10.44
N SER A 206 5.74 -13.12 9.88
CA SER A 206 6.01 -14.00 8.74
C SER A 206 5.99 -15.48 9.13
N GLN A 207 5.00 -16.21 8.61
CA GLN A 207 4.91 -17.67 8.75
C GLN A 207 5.99 -18.40 7.95
N LYS A 208 6.40 -17.84 6.80
CA LYS A 208 7.41 -18.44 5.93
C LYS A 208 8.79 -17.93 6.31
N LYS A 209 9.59 -18.79 6.95
CA LYS A 209 10.98 -18.50 7.27
C LYS A 209 11.91 -19.50 6.59
N ARG A 210 13.00 -18.99 6.00
CA ARG A 210 14.07 -19.81 5.44
C ARG A 210 15.37 -19.41 6.13
N ARG A 211 16.01 -20.38 6.79
CA ARG A 211 17.23 -20.14 7.62
C ARG A 211 17.03 -19.00 8.63
N GLY A 212 15.83 -18.93 9.25
CA GLY A 212 15.48 -17.89 10.21
C GLY A 212 15.04 -16.55 9.61
N LYS A 213 15.21 -16.33 8.29
CA LYS A 213 14.83 -15.08 7.62
C LYS A 213 13.44 -15.13 7.00
N CYS A 214 12.76 -14.00 6.99
CA CYS A 214 11.51 -13.78 6.27
C CYS A 214 11.74 -13.88 4.75
N VAL A 215 10.94 -14.71 4.09
CA VAL A 215 11.01 -14.93 2.63
C VAL A 215 10.23 -13.85 1.85
N ARG A 216 9.37 -13.09 2.54
CA ARG A 216 8.58 -12.01 1.93
C ARG A 216 9.50 -10.95 1.32
N PRO A 217 9.39 -10.64 0.02
CA PRO A 217 10.18 -9.59 -0.59
C PRO A 217 9.81 -8.21 -0.04
N MET A 218 10.83 -7.38 0.14
CA MET A 218 10.69 -6.02 0.65
C MET A 218 11.46 -5.03 -0.24
N ALA A 219 10.76 -4.05 -0.79
CA ALA A 219 11.39 -2.91 -1.45
C ALA A 219 11.46 -1.74 -0.48
N ILE A 220 12.68 -1.30 -0.18
CA ILE A 220 12.95 -0.09 0.59
C ILE A 220 12.99 1.08 -0.39
N VAL A 221 12.12 2.05 -0.19
CA VAL A 221 11.95 3.20 -1.08
C VAL A 221 12.26 4.47 -0.31
N PHE A 222 13.43 5.05 -0.57
CA PHE A 222 13.78 6.37 -0.10
C PHE A 222 12.94 7.40 -0.85
N SER A 223 11.91 7.95 -0.19
CA SER A 223 10.97 8.92 -0.76
C SER A 223 11.45 10.35 -0.56
N LYS A 224 10.96 11.26 -1.41
CA LYS A 224 11.41 12.68 -1.47
C LYS A 224 12.91 12.83 -1.74
N ALA A 225 13.46 11.90 -2.51
CA ALA A 225 14.88 11.86 -2.81
C ALA A 225 15.33 12.97 -3.78
N ASP A 226 14.45 13.89 -4.22
CA ASP A 226 14.76 14.98 -5.17
C ASP A 226 15.84 15.93 -4.68
N GLN A 227 16.06 16.01 -3.36
CA GLN A 227 17.12 16.83 -2.76
C GLN A 227 18.34 15.99 -2.33
N CYS A 228 18.39 14.70 -2.69
CA CYS A 228 19.45 13.79 -2.27
C CYS A 228 20.02 12.99 -3.47
N ASP A 229 20.90 13.64 -4.24
CA ASP A 229 21.58 13.03 -5.39
C ASP A 229 22.29 11.70 -5.06
N PRO A 230 23.03 11.56 -3.93
CA PRO A 230 23.66 10.29 -3.57
C PRO A 230 22.67 9.12 -3.45
N CYS A 231 21.43 9.41 -3.01
CA CYS A 231 20.38 8.41 -2.85
C CYS A 231 19.95 7.85 -4.22
N PHE A 232 19.74 8.71 -5.22
CA PHE A 232 19.42 8.25 -6.58
C PHE A 232 20.58 7.53 -7.27
N ALA A 233 21.82 7.95 -7.01
CA ALA A 233 23.01 7.35 -7.63
C ALA A 233 23.22 5.90 -7.18
N ASN A 234 23.06 5.62 -5.88
CA ASN A 234 23.16 4.27 -5.33
C ASN A 234 22.36 4.12 -4.03
N PRO A 235 21.07 3.73 -4.11
CA PRO A 235 20.20 3.62 -2.94
C PRO A 235 20.69 2.61 -1.89
N ASP A 236 21.32 1.50 -2.31
CA ASP A 236 21.86 0.49 -1.37
C ASP A 236 23.06 1.04 -0.59
N ARG A 237 23.98 1.70 -1.28
CA ARG A 237 25.11 2.37 -0.62
C ARG A 237 24.62 3.49 0.31
N TYR A 238 23.65 4.28 -0.15
CA TYR A 238 23.02 5.32 0.67
C TYR A 238 22.42 4.75 1.96
N ALA A 239 21.71 3.62 1.87
CA ALA A 239 21.17 2.93 3.04
C ALA A 239 22.24 2.51 4.04
N ARG A 240 23.37 1.97 3.56
CA ARG A 240 24.52 1.58 4.40
C ARG A 240 25.16 2.77 5.09
N ASP A 241 25.37 3.85 4.35
CA ASP A 241 26.12 5.01 4.81
C ASP A 241 25.27 5.87 5.76
N ARG A 242 23.97 6.04 5.48
CA ARG A 242 23.08 6.93 6.26
C ARG A 242 22.23 6.24 7.31
N THR A 243 21.93 4.96 7.12
CA THR A 243 21.06 4.19 8.02
C THR A 243 21.65 2.80 8.33
N PRO A 244 22.90 2.72 8.84
CA PRO A 244 23.61 1.44 8.98
C PRO A 244 22.85 0.43 9.85
N ASN A 245 22.25 0.87 10.96
CA ASN A 245 21.48 0.02 11.86
C ASN A 245 20.24 -0.57 11.16
N LEU A 246 19.54 0.25 10.40
CA LEU A 246 18.37 -0.19 9.64
C LEU A 246 18.77 -1.19 8.55
N TRP A 247 19.82 -0.87 7.79
CA TRP A 247 20.36 -1.73 6.76
C TRP A 247 20.76 -3.10 7.31
N GLN A 248 21.44 -3.13 8.45
CA GLN A 248 21.83 -4.36 9.14
C GLN A 248 20.60 -5.17 9.57
N GLN A 249 19.63 -4.55 10.25
CA GLN A 249 18.41 -5.23 10.71
C GLN A 249 17.62 -5.86 9.55
N ILE A 250 17.54 -5.16 8.42
CA ILE A 250 16.89 -5.67 7.21
C ILE A 250 17.67 -6.88 6.66
N GLY A 251 18.99 -6.76 6.54
CA GLY A 251 19.86 -7.83 6.03
C GLY A 251 19.85 -9.09 6.91
N GLU A 252 19.67 -8.95 8.21
CA GLU A 252 19.57 -10.07 9.15
C GLU A 252 18.19 -10.75 9.10
N ARG A 253 17.12 -10.01 8.86
CA ARG A 253 15.73 -10.51 9.00
C ARG A 253 15.05 -10.88 7.70
N PHE A 254 15.45 -10.30 6.57
CA PHE A 254 14.79 -10.48 5.29
C PHE A 254 15.75 -11.07 4.26
N GLU A 255 15.23 -11.97 3.43
CA GLU A 255 16.04 -12.66 2.43
C GLU A 255 16.11 -11.90 1.10
N THR A 256 14.98 -11.33 0.67
CA THR A 256 14.86 -10.65 -0.63
C THR A 256 14.54 -9.19 -0.39
N VAL A 257 15.55 -8.34 -0.56
CA VAL A 257 15.47 -6.90 -0.29
C VAL A 257 15.99 -6.14 -1.51
N GLY A 258 15.28 -5.09 -1.91
CA GLY A 258 15.73 -4.15 -2.92
C GLY A 258 15.70 -2.73 -2.37
N PHE A 259 16.69 -1.90 -2.71
CA PHE A 259 16.76 -0.50 -2.31
C PHE A 259 16.53 0.40 -3.52
N PHE A 260 15.69 1.41 -3.36
CA PHE A 260 15.26 2.31 -4.41
C PHE A 260 15.16 3.74 -3.89
N ALA A 261 15.29 4.70 -4.79
CA ALA A 261 15.02 6.10 -4.52
C ALA A 261 13.83 6.54 -5.38
N SER A 262 12.97 7.38 -4.82
CA SER A 262 11.81 7.92 -5.50
C SER A 262 11.55 9.36 -5.11
N SER A 263 11.03 10.14 -6.06
CA SER A 263 10.36 11.40 -5.76
C SER A 263 9.23 11.64 -6.74
N VAL A 264 8.20 12.32 -6.29
CA VAL A 264 7.08 12.78 -7.13
C VAL A 264 7.28 14.23 -7.57
N THR A 265 8.04 15.00 -6.81
CA THR A 265 8.30 16.43 -7.04
C THR A 265 9.74 16.66 -7.44
N GLY A 266 9.99 17.62 -8.32
CA GLY A 266 11.36 18.06 -8.62
C GLY A 266 11.90 19.06 -7.60
N ALA A 267 10.99 19.79 -6.93
CA ALA A 267 11.30 20.72 -5.84
C ALA A 267 10.02 21.04 -5.06
N CYS A 268 10.18 21.39 -3.78
CA CYS A 268 9.12 21.91 -2.92
C CYS A 268 9.46 23.33 -2.43
N THR A 269 8.43 24.11 -2.10
CA THR A 269 8.57 25.36 -1.34
C THR A 269 7.60 25.40 -0.18
N GLN A 270 7.76 26.36 0.72
CA GLN A 270 6.86 26.58 1.85
C GLN A 270 5.88 27.71 1.53
N LYS A 271 4.60 27.46 1.73
CA LYS A 271 3.54 28.47 1.69
C LYS A 271 2.95 28.62 3.09
N MET A 272 2.60 29.86 3.47
CA MET A 272 1.81 30.09 4.67
C MET A 272 0.34 29.79 4.35
N ASP A 273 -0.26 28.87 5.10
CA ASP A 273 -1.66 28.50 5.00
C ASP A 273 -2.29 28.47 6.40
N HIS A 274 -3.33 29.27 6.60
CA HIS A 274 -4.02 29.46 7.89
C HIS A 274 -3.08 29.59 9.12
N GLY A 275 -1.96 30.29 8.96
CA GLY A 275 -0.97 30.52 10.03
C GLY A 275 0.06 29.39 10.23
N SER A 276 -0.03 28.32 9.44
CA SER A 276 0.95 27.22 9.42
C SER A 276 1.79 27.25 8.14
N ARG A 277 3.04 26.77 8.20
CA ARG A 277 3.85 26.57 7.00
C ARG A 277 3.55 25.20 6.42
N VAL A 278 3.08 25.16 5.18
CA VAL A 278 2.82 23.92 4.45
C VAL A 278 3.79 23.80 3.27
N ASN A 279 4.33 22.61 3.06
CA ASN A 279 5.12 22.33 1.86
C ASN A 279 4.17 22.21 0.68
N ILE A 280 4.52 22.84 -0.43
CA ILE A 280 3.80 22.76 -1.70
C ILE A 280 4.75 22.35 -2.83
N PRO A 281 4.29 21.50 -3.77
CA PRO A 281 5.09 21.13 -4.93
C PRO A 281 5.26 22.32 -5.88
N LEU A 282 6.50 22.61 -6.27
CA LEU A 282 6.79 23.60 -7.33
C LEU A 282 6.68 22.99 -8.73
N ARG A 283 7.10 21.73 -8.86
CA ARG A 283 7.08 20.98 -10.11
C ARG A 283 6.81 19.51 -9.84
N ILE A 284 5.92 18.91 -10.64
CA ILE A 284 5.67 17.47 -10.65
C ILE A 284 6.65 16.82 -11.63
N GLU A 285 7.56 16.00 -11.11
CA GLU A 285 8.63 15.36 -11.86
C GLU A 285 8.89 13.97 -11.28
N PRO A 286 7.99 13.01 -11.55
CA PRO A 286 8.07 11.70 -10.93
C PRO A 286 9.31 10.93 -11.41
N ARG A 287 10.13 10.46 -10.47
CA ARG A 287 11.34 9.67 -10.68
C ARG A 287 11.33 8.46 -9.74
N GLY A 288 11.66 7.27 -10.26
CA GLY A 288 11.80 6.06 -9.44
C GLY A 288 10.50 5.52 -8.83
N ILE A 289 9.35 5.85 -9.42
CA ILE A 289 8.03 5.47 -8.89
C ILE A 289 7.64 4.03 -9.27
N VAL A 290 7.94 3.60 -10.50
CA VAL A 290 7.44 2.33 -11.04
C VAL A 290 8.36 1.17 -10.69
N GLU A 291 9.66 1.43 -10.68
CA GLU A 291 10.73 0.43 -10.54
C GLU A 291 10.62 -0.39 -9.24
N PRO A 292 10.35 0.21 -8.06
CA PRO A 292 10.24 -0.57 -6.82
C PRO A 292 9.03 -1.52 -6.86
N PHE A 293 7.92 -1.06 -7.42
CA PHE A 293 6.70 -1.85 -7.57
C PHE A 293 6.87 -2.99 -8.57
N GLU A 294 7.47 -2.72 -9.73
CA GLU A 294 7.79 -3.73 -10.73
C GLU A 294 8.71 -4.81 -10.14
N TRP A 295 9.77 -4.39 -9.45
CA TRP A 295 10.69 -5.31 -8.79
C TRP A 295 9.94 -6.20 -7.79
N LEU A 296 9.06 -5.60 -6.97
CA LEU A 296 8.33 -6.32 -5.95
C LEU A 296 7.39 -7.38 -6.55
N ILE A 297 6.61 -7.03 -7.57
CA ILE A 297 5.69 -7.98 -8.23
C ILE A 297 6.45 -9.16 -8.85
N ARG A 298 7.66 -8.94 -9.39
CA ARG A 298 8.48 -10.02 -9.94
C ARG A 298 8.97 -11.01 -8.89
N LYS A 299 8.94 -10.64 -7.61
CA LYS A 299 9.39 -11.46 -6.47
C LYS A 299 8.25 -12.11 -5.69
N VAL A 300 7.02 -11.70 -5.95
CA VAL A 300 5.78 -12.26 -5.38
C VAL A 300 5.28 -13.38 -6.26
#